data_AF-V5H5N1-F1
#
_entry.id   AF-V5H5N1-F1
#
_cell.length_a   1.000
_cell.length_b   1.000
_cell.length_c   1.000
_cell.angle_alpha   90.00
_cell.angle_beta   90.00
_cell.angle_gamma   90.00
#
_symmetry.space_group_name_H-M   'P 1'
#
loop_
_entity.id
_entity.type
_entity.pdbx_description
1 polymer ?
#
loop_
_entity_poly.entity_id
_entity_poly.type
_entity_poly.pdbx_seq_one_letter_code
_entity_poly.pdbx_strand_id
1 'polypeptide(L)'
;MKATIAALCFLAAAGCVLGLLPEKICRAPHAVGSCDGTVKTTWYFDGNTDQCEKYEGCGKGYNDFGSEDCCKDSCPYGKHKP
;
A
#
# COMPACT_ATOMS: atom_id res chain seq x y z
N MET A 1 -6.38 24.98 29.31
CA MET A 1 -7.12 24.41 28.16
C MET A 1 -6.62 25.06 26.88
N LYS A 2 -5.69 24.42 26.12
CA LYS A 2 -5.27 24.83 24.76
C LYS A 2 -4.19 23.94 24.11
N ALA A 3 -3.60 23.00 24.84
CA ALA A 3 -2.52 22.15 24.31
C ALA A 3 -2.97 20.77 23.77
N THR A 4 -4.22 20.36 24.01
CA THR A 4 -4.70 19.01 23.63
C THR A 4 -5.24 18.90 22.21
N ILE A 5 -5.54 20.02 21.54
CA ILE A 5 -6.14 20.00 20.20
C ILE A 5 -5.09 19.80 19.10
N ALA A 6 -3.84 20.23 19.32
CA ALA A 6 -2.77 20.06 18.34
C ALA A 6 -2.33 18.59 18.18
N ALA A 7 -2.42 17.78 19.24
CA ALA A 7 -2.04 16.37 19.20
C ALA A 7 -2.98 15.50 18.34
N LEU A 8 -4.25 15.93 18.17
CA LEU A 8 -5.23 15.20 17.38
C LEU A 8 -5.09 15.44 15.87
N CYS A 9 -4.45 16.53 15.46
CA CYS A 9 -4.22 16.84 14.04
C CYS A 9 -2.97 16.15 13.46
N PHE A 10 -2.05 15.65 14.30
CA PHE A 10 -0.87 14.90 13.82
C PHE A 10 -1.19 13.45 13.44
N LEU A 11 -2.37 12.93 13.81
CA LEU A 11 -2.78 11.55 13.50
C LEU A 11 -3.31 11.38 12.06
N ALA A 12 -3.54 12.46 11.32
CA ALA A 12 -4.18 12.39 10.00
C ALA A 12 -3.20 12.32 8.81
N ALA A 13 -1.91 12.57 9.01
CA ALA A 13 -0.89 12.57 7.94
C ALA A 13 -0.13 11.24 7.82
N ALA A 14 -0.50 10.23 8.61
CA ALA A 14 0.25 8.98 8.78
C ALA A 14 -0.25 7.81 7.91
N GLY A 15 -0.89 8.10 6.77
CA GLY A 15 -1.46 7.07 5.89
C GLY A 15 -0.46 6.01 5.39
N CYS A 16 0.83 6.35 5.28
CA CYS A 16 1.92 5.39 5.03
C CYS A 16 2.85 5.16 6.24
N VAL A 17 2.61 5.76 7.42
CA VAL A 17 3.69 5.84 8.44
C VAL A 17 3.70 4.66 9.41
N LEU A 18 2.62 3.89 9.59
CA LEU A 18 2.57 2.82 10.62
C LEU A 18 1.73 1.57 10.27
N GLY A 19 1.22 1.45 9.05
CA GLY A 19 0.30 0.36 8.68
C GLY A 19 0.98 -0.87 8.12
N LEU A 20 1.66 -1.69 8.95
CA LEU A 20 2.01 -3.05 8.51
C LEU A 20 0.71 -3.83 8.22
N LEU A 21 0.53 -4.23 6.97
CA LEU A 21 -0.57 -5.09 6.56
C LEU A 21 -0.24 -6.55 6.90
N PRO A 22 -1.24 -7.35 7.30
CA PRO A 22 -1.04 -8.78 7.47
C PRO A 22 -0.57 -9.44 6.16
N GLU A 23 0.36 -10.40 6.23
CA GLU A 23 0.90 -11.10 5.04
C GLU A 23 -0.17 -11.66 4.10
N LYS A 24 -1.27 -12.17 4.67
CA LYS A 24 -2.42 -12.65 3.88
C LYS A 24 -3.06 -11.58 2.98
N ILE A 25 -2.96 -10.31 3.35
CA ILE A 25 -3.47 -9.17 2.57
C ILE A 25 -2.45 -8.80 1.50
N CYS A 26 -1.17 -8.73 1.85
CA CYS A 26 -0.08 -8.47 0.90
C CYS A 26 0.00 -9.54 -0.20
N ARG A 27 -0.27 -10.79 0.13
CA ARG A 27 -0.29 -11.91 -0.82
C ARG A 27 -1.66 -12.18 -1.43
N ALA A 28 -2.66 -11.33 -1.17
CA ALA A 28 -3.97 -11.49 -1.78
C ALA A 28 -3.86 -11.30 -3.31
N PRO A 29 -4.59 -12.09 -4.11
CA PRO A 29 -4.60 -11.93 -5.56
C PRO A 29 -4.87 -10.48 -5.95
N HIS A 30 -4.00 -9.93 -6.79
CA HIS A 30 -4.18 -8.60 -7.33
C HIS A 30 -5.09 -8.67 -8.56
N ALA A 31 -6.11 -7.83 -8.59
CA ALA A 31 -7.08 -7.82 -9.68
C ALA A 31 -6.51 -7.12 -10.91
N VAL A 32 -5.98 -7.91 -11.84
CA VAL A 32 -5.57 -7.46 -13.18
C VAL A 32 -6.73 -7.60 -14.15
N GLY A 33 -7.27 -6.47 -14.63
CA GLY A 33 -8.39 -6.48 -15.57
C GLY A 33 -8.73 -5.12 -16.19
N SER A 34 -9.75 -5.11 -17.05
CA SER A 34 -10.31 -3.91 -17.65
C SER A 34 -10.81 -2.96 -16.56
N CYS A 35 -10.51 -1.67 -16.73
CA CYS A 35 -10.89 -0.64 -15.77
C CYS A 35 -12.06 0.19 -16.28
N ASP A 36 -13.12 0.29 -15.47
CA ASP A 36 -14.23 1.22 -15.71
C ASP A 36 -13.87 2.69 -15.34
N GLY A 37 -12.60 2.97 -15.05
CA GLY A 37 -12.13 4.27 -14.57
C GLY A 37 -10.73 4.61 -15.05
N THR A 38 -10.18 5.72 -14.56
CA THR A 38 -8.87 6.23 -14.96
C THR A 38 -7.75 5.24 -14.62
N VAL A 39 -6.96 4.90 -15.63
CA VAL A 39 -5.71 4.16 -15.47
C VAL A 39 -4.69 5.05 -14.77
N LYS A 40 -4.04 4.50 -13.74
CA LYS A 40 -3.00 5.14 -12.94
C LYS A 40 -1.87 4.14 -12.69
N THR A 41 -0.68 4.67 -12.45
CA THR A 41 0.43 3.89 -11.93
C THR A 41 0.21 3.63 -10.44
N THR A 42 0.24 2.37 -10.06
CA THR A 42 0.14 1.88 -8.68
C THR A 42 1.18 0.79 -8.45
N TRP A 43 1.32 0.37 -7.19
CA TRP A 43 2.23 -0.70 -6.77
C TRP A 43 1.46 -1.72 -5.96
N TYR A 44 1.82 -3.00 -6.05
CA TYR A 44 1.21 -4.07 -5.25
C TYR A 44 2.26 -5.11 -4.90
N PHE A 45 2.06 -5.86 -3.82
CA PHE A 45 2.94 -6.97 -3.48
C PHE A 45 2.49 -8.22 -4.26
N ASP A 46 3.37 -8.75 -5.11
CA ASP A 46 3.16 -10.02 -5.80
C ASP A 46 3.75 -11.17 -4.98
N GLY A 47 2.87 -12.04 -4.49
CA GLY A 47 3.26 -13.23 -3.73
C GLY A 47 4.02 -14.27 -4.55
N ASN A 48 4.01 -14.21 -5.88
CA ASN A 48 4.77 -15.11 -6.75
C ASN A 48 6.23 -14.68 -6.91
N THR A 49 6.46 -13.37 -7.07
CA THR A 49 7.80 -12.81 -7.24
C THR A 49 8.44 -12.38 -5.93
N ASP A 50 7.65 -12.36 -4.84
CA ASP A 50 8.00 -11.88 -3.51
C ASP A 50 8.47 -10.42 -3.52
N GLN A 51 7.86 -9.62 -4.41
CA GLN A 51 8.28 -8.24 -4.69
C GLN A 51 7.10 -7.28 -4.82
N CYS A 52 7.41 -5.97 -4.74
CA CYS A 52 6.46 -4.90 -4.98
C CYS A 52 6.59 -4.53 -6.45
N GLU A 53 5.53 -4.72 -7.21
CA GLU A 53 5.54 -4.56 -8.66
C GLU A 53 4.69 -3.40 -9.11
N LYS A 54 5.13 -2.75 -10.20
CA LYS A 54 4.40 -1.65 -10.81
C LYS A 54 3.21 -2.19 -11.58
N TYR A 55 2.05 -1.60 -11.36
CA TYR A 55 0.82 -1.88 -12.09
C TYR A 55 0.26 -0.61 -12.73
N GLU A 56 -0.01 -0.66 -14.03
CA GLU A 56 -0.75 0.37 -14.75
C GLU A 56 -2.20 -0.07 -14.90
N GLY A 57 -3.08 0.49 -14.06
CA GLY A 57 -4.50 0.15 -14.08
C GLY A 57 -5.29 0.93 -13.06
N CYS A 58 -6.40 0.38 -12.59
CA CYS A 58 -7.34 1.13 -11.75
C CYS A 58 -7.07 0.95 -10.25
N GLY A 59 -6.26 -0.04 -9.86
CA GLY A 59 -5.82 -0.34 -8.50
C GLY A 59 -6.90 -0.11 -7.43
N LYS A 60 -7.63 -1.16 -7.09
CA LYS A 60 -8.73 -1.13 -6.12
C LYS A 60 -8.57 -2.28 -5.11
N GLY A 61 -7.85 -2.03 -4.03
CA GLY A 61 -7.70 -3.00 -2.95
C GLY A 61 -6.79 -2.51 -1.84
N TYR A 62 -6.67 -3.33 -0.79
CA TYR A 62 -5.69 -3.10 0.28
C TYR A 62 -4.25 -3.44 -0.16
N ASN A 63 -4.10 -4.28 -1.19
CA ASN A 63 -2.83 -4.59 -1.84
C ASN A 63 -2.62 -3.68 -3.08
N ASP A 64 -2.95 -2.40 -2.97
CA ASP A 64 -2.71 -1.39 -4.01
C ASP A 64 -2.19 -0.11 -3.34
N PHE A 65 -1.00 0.32 -3.72
CA PHE A 65 -0.25 1.40 -3.10
C PHE A 65 0.08 2.48 -4.14
N GLY A 66 0.22 3.73 -3.67
CA GLY A 66 0.55 4.86 -4.53
C GLY A 66 2.04 4.94 -4.92
N SER A 67 2.92 4.23 -4.22
CA SER A 67 4.37 4.21 -4.46
C SER A 67 4.98 2.86 -4.09
N GLU A 68 6.16 2.58 -4.63
CA GLU A 68 6.94 1.37 -4.30
C GLU A 68 7.31 1.34 -2.81
N ASP A 69 7.74 2.47 -2.26
CA ASP A 69 8.14 2.57 -0.84
C ASP A 69 6.95 2.30 0.08
N CYS A 70 5.77 2.88 -0.17
CA CYS A 70 4.59 2.57 0.63
C CYS A 70 4.19 1.08 0.52
N CYS A 71 4.42 0.43 -0.63
CA CYS A 71 4.24 -1.01 -0.76
C CYS A 71 5.21 -1.79 0.13
N LYS A 72 6.52 -1.47 0.08
CA LYS A 72 7.56 -2.13 0.88
C LYS A 72 7.34 -1.92 2.39
N ASP A 73 6.98 -0.72 2.79
CA ASP A 73 6.72 -0.37 4.19
C ASP A 73 5.46 -1.07 4.73
N SER A 74 4.40 -1.15 3.92
CA SER A 74 3.14 -1.79 4.31
C SER A 74 3.22 -3.32 4.23
N CYS A 75 4.01 -3.85 3.30
CA CYS A 75 4.21 -5.27 3.04
C CYS A 75 5.70 -5.66 3.10
N PRO A 76 6.34 -5.65 4.29
CA PRO A 76 7.77 -5.93 4.47
C PRO A 76 8.07 -7.44 4.47
N TYR A 77 7.50 -8.13 3.48
CA TYR A 77 7.67 -9.55 3.22
C TYR A 77 8.55 -9.75 1.97
N GLY A 78 8.95 -10.99 1.70
CA GLY A 78 9.69 -11.31 0.48
C GLY A 78 11.10 -10.70 0.41
N LYS A 79 11.54 -10.35 -0.80
CA LYS A 79 12.94 -9.98 -1.11
C LYS A 79 13.35 -8.58 -0.66
N HIS A 80 12.42 -7.83 -0.07
CA HIS A 80 12.67 -6.47 0.46
C HIS A 80 13.09 -6.47 1.93
N LYS A 81 13.22 -7.65 2.56
CA LYS A 81 13.81 -7.75 3.88
C LYS A 81 15.31 -7.37 3.82
N PRO A 82 15.81 -6.56 4.78
CA PRO A 82 17.24 -6.49 5.01
C PRO A 82 17.80 -7.85 5.46
#